data_AF-A0AAD5XPK9-F1
#
_entry.id   AF-A0AAD5XPK9-F1
#
_cell.length_a   1.000
_cell.length_b   1.000
_cell.length_c   1.000
_cell.angle_alpha   90.00
_cell.angle_beta   90.00
_cell.angle_gamma   90.00
#
_symmetry.space_group_name_H-M   'P 1'
#
loop_
_entity.id
_entity.type
_entity.pdbx_description
1 polymer ?
#
loop_
_entity_poly.entity_id
_entity_poly.type
_entity_poly.pdbx_seq_one_letter_code
_entity_poly.pdbx_strand_id
1 'polypeptide(L)'
;MSHQQGFYEYGLSPFHLKTMKGFFVPGAFKFAKRTGRQLLFIGPPAIVFFYVKNWAEKKFEYYNRKAYLMSPEHLAHPHSG
;
A
#
# COMPACT_ATOMS: atom_id res chain seq x y z
N MET A 1 9.51 -33.55 8.00
CA MET A 1 8.43 -33.99 7.10
C MET A 1 7.57 -34.97 7.87
N SER A 2 6.27 -34.73 7.98
CA SER A 2 5.34 -35.64 8.67
C SER A 2 5.11 -36.89 7.82
N HIS A 3 4.91 -38.04 8.45
CA HIS A 3 4.56 -39.28 7.74
C HIS A 3 3.16 -39.13 7.13
N GLN A 4 3.06 -39.15 5.80
CA GLN A 4 1.79 -39.16 5.06
C GLN A 4 1.65 -40.53 4.37
N GLN A 5 0.63 -41.29 4.76
CA GLN A 5 0.29 -42.58 4.12
C GLN A 5 -1.01 -42.41 3.32
N GLY A 6 -1.09 -43.03 2.13
CA GLY A 6 -2.32 -43.10 1.34
C GLY A 6 -2.60 -41.91 0.41
N PHE A 7 -1.69 -40.95 0.25
CA PHE A 7 -1.81 -39.90 -0.77
C PHE A 7 -1.15 -40.33 -2.07
N TYR A 8 -1.89 -40.27 -3.17
CA TYR A 8 -1.39 -40.48 -4.52
C TYR A 8 -1.42 -39.16 -5.30
N GLU A 9 -0.29 -38.77 -5.89
CA GLU A 9 -0.17 -37.56 -6.70
C GLU A 9 -0.01 -37.94 -8.18
N TYR A 10 -0.81 -37.31 -9.03
CA TYR A 10 -0.76 -37.53 -10.48
C TYR A 10 -0.27 -36.25 -11.15
N GLY A 11 0.86 -36.34 -11.85
CA GLY A 11 1.44 -35.25 -12.63
C GLY A 11 1.55 -35.62 -14.10
N LEU A 12 1.33 -34.64 -14.99
CA LEU A 12 1.72 -34.75 -16.39
C LEU A 12 3.11 -34.16 -16.59
N SER A 13 3.87 -34.72 -17.53
CA SER A 13 5.15 -34.13 -17.94
C SER A 13 4.92 -32.71 -18.47
N PRO A 14 5.72 -31.71 -18.05
CA PRO A 14 5.55 -30.31 -18.44
C PRO A 14 5.55 -30.07 -19.96
N PHE A 15 6.24 -30.92 -20.73
CA PHE A 15 6.29 -30.83 -22.19
C PHE A 15 4.94 -31.12 -22.88
N HIS A 16 4.01 -31.76 -22.18
CA HIS A 16 2.65 -32.01 -22.66
C HIS A 16 1.65 -30.94 -22.22
N LEU A 17 2.07 -29.98 -21.39
CA LEU A 17 1.21 -28.92 -20.88
C LEU A 17 1.33 -27.64 -21.71
N LYS A 18 0.21 -26.94 -21.87
CA LYS A 18 0.21 -25.56 -22.39
C LYS A 18 0.56 -24.62 -21.23
N THR A 19 1.79 -24.12 -21.21
CA THR A 19 2.40 -23.37 -20.08
C THR A 19 1.60 -22.15 -19.62
N MET A 20 0.89 -21.47 -20.53
CA MET A 20 0.10 -20.27 -20.22
C MET A 20 -1.41 -20.50 -20.28
N LYS A 21 -1.85 -21.76 -20.37
CA LYS A 21 -3.29 -22.09 -20.37
C LYS A 21 -3.88 -21.67 -19.03
N GLY A 22 -4.80 -20.71 -19.07
CA GLY A 22 -5.46 -20.21 -17.86
C GLY A 22 -4.87 -18.91 -17.30
N PHE A 23 -3.82 -18.35 -17.90
CA PHE A 23 -3.15 -17.14 -17.40
C PHE A 23 -4.09 -15.92 -17.38
N PHE A 24 -4.77 -15.65 -18.50
CA PHE A 24 -5.75 -14.55 -18.57
C PHE A 24 -7.09 -14.94 -17.97
N VAL A 25 -7.65 -16.09 -18.35
CA VAL A 25 -8.92 -16.60 -17.82
C VAL A 25 -8.71 -18.04 -17.35
N PRO A 26 -8.83 -18.37 -16.04
CA PRO A 26 -9.33 -17.58 -14.92
C PRO A 26 -8.27 -16.81 -14.11
N GLY A 27 -7.00 -16.79 -14.54
CA GLY A 27 -5.88 -16.26 -13.77
C GLY A 27 -6.03 -14.77 -13.40
N ALA A 28 -6.54 -13.93 -14.30
CA ALA A 28 -6.79 -12.51 -14.00
C ALA A 28 -7.81 -12.31 -12.88
N PHE A 29 -8.90 -13.09 -12.87
CA PHE A 29 -9.91 -13.02 -11.81
C PHE A 29 -9.34 -13.45 -10.44
N LYS A 30 -8.53 -14.53 -10.43
CA LYS A 30 -7.85 -14.98 -9.22
C LYS A 30 -6.84 -13.95 -8.72
N PHE A 31 -6.11 -13.31 -9.63
CA PHE A 31 -5.19 -12.23 -9.29
C PHE A 31 -5.93 -11.04 -8.69
N ALA A 32 -6.98 -10.53 -9.35
CA ALA A 32 -7.79 -9.43 -8.86
C ALA A 32 -8.38 -9.71 -7.47
N LYS A 33 -8.90 -10.94 -7.25
CA LYS A 33 -9.42 -11.36 -5.94
C LYS A 33 -8.34 -11.36 -4.85
N ARG A 34 -7.12 -11.79 -5.15
CA ARG A 34 -6.00 -11.80 -4.20
C ARG A 34 -5.52 -10.37 -3.91
N THR A 35 -5.35 -9.56 -4.94
CA THR A 35 -4.91 -8.16 -4.80
C THR A 35 -5.95 -7.33 -4.05
N GLY A 36 -7.25 -7.50 -4.33
CA GLY A 36 -8.32 -6.81 -3.60
C GLY A 36 -8.32 -7.13 -2.11
N ARG A 37 -8.05 -8.38 -1.72
CA ARG A 37 -7.91 -8.75 -0.30
C ARG A 37 -6.73 -8.08 0.38
N GLN A 38 -5.61 -7.91 -0.32
CA GLN A 38 -4.41 -7.24 0.22
C GLN A 38 -4.58 -5.72 0.29
N LEU A 39 -5.28 -5.13 -0.67
CA LEU A 39 -5.58 -3.70 -0.69
C LEU A 39 -6.38 -3.25 0.53
N LEU A 40 -7.20 -4.11 1.14
CA LEU A 40 -7.91 -3.76 2.38
C LEU A 40 -6.97 -3.56 3.57
N PHE A 41 -5.79 -4.19 3.57
CA PHE A 41 -4.80 -4.03 4.63
C PHE A 41 -3.80 -2.91 4.33
N ILE A 42 -3.43 -2.73 3.06
CA ILE A 42 -2.43 -1.73 2.64
C ILE A 42 -3.08 -0.36 2.37
N GLY A 43 -4.34 -0.34 1.92
CA GLY A 43 -5.08 0.86 1.56
C GLY A 43 -5.26 1.84 2.71
N PRO A 44 -5.79 1.42 3.88
CA PRO A 44 -5.99 2.32 5.01
C PRO A 44 -4.72 3.07 5.44
N PRO A 45 -3.57 2.42 5.69
CA PRO A 45 -2.37 3.16 6.08
C PRO A 45 -1.87 4.06 4.93
N ALA A 46 -1.92 3.62 3.67
CA ALA A 46 -1.51 4.45 2.54
C ALA A 46 -2.32 5.76 2.43
N ILE A 47 -3.64 5.67 2.63
CA ILE A 47 -4.54 6.83 2.61
C ILE A 47 -4.20 7.77 3.77
N VAL A 48 -4.02 7.24 4.98
CA VAL A 48 -3.65 8.05 6.16
C VAL A 48 -2.35 8.81 5.91
N PHE A 49 -1.30 8.13 5.44
CA PHE A 49 -0.02 8.79 5.15
C PHE A 49 -0.15 9.86 4.07
N PHE A 50 -0.95 9.63 3.03
CA PHE A 50 -1.19 10.63 2.00
C PHE A 50 -1.84 11.90 2.56
N TYR A 51 -2.86 11.75 3.41
CA TYR A 51 -3.50 12.91 4.04
C TYR A 51 -2.57 13.64 5.01
N VAL A 52 -1.84 12.90 5.85
CA VAL A 52 -0.88 13.48 6.80
C VAL A 52 0.20 14.27 6.08
N LYS A 53 0.76 13.72 4.99
CA LYS A 53 1.76 14.40 4.17
C LYS A 53 1.23 15.72 3.62
N ASN A 54 0.06 15.69 2.97
CA ASN A 54 -0.53 16.90 2.38
C ASN A 54 -0.86 17.96 3.44
N TRP A 55 -1.31 17.54 4.63
CA TRP A 55 -1.54 18.46 5.74
C TRP A 55 -0.23 19.08 6.24
N ALA A 56 0.80 18.26 6.43
CA ALA A 56 2.11 18.70 6.91
C ALA A 56 2.76 19.69 5.93
N GLU A 57 2.73 19.42 4.62
CA GLU A 57 3.25 20.33 3.60
C GLU A 57 2.54 21.69 3.63
N LYS A 58 1.20 21.70 3.70
CA LYS A 58 0.42 22.94 3.79
C LYS A 58 0.72 23.73 5.07
N LYS A 59 0.87 23.03 6.20
CA LYS A 59 1.21 23.67 7.48
C LYS A 59 2.63 24.23 7.46
N PHE A 60 3.59 23.46 6.97
CA PHE A 60 4.97 23.91 6.81
C PHE A 60 5.05 25.16 5.92
N GLU A 61 4.35 25.15 4.78
CA GLU A 61 4.30 26.32 3.90
C GLU A 61 3.65 27.52 4.59
N TYR A 62 2.54 27.30 5.32
CA TYR A 62 1.87 28.36 6.08
C TYR A 62 2.78 29.02 7.12
N TYR A 63 3.50 28.22 7.91
CA TYR A 63 4.43 28.72 8.94
C TYR A 63 5.63 29.47 8.36
N ASN A 64 6.07 29.12 7.15
CA ASN A 64 7.19 29.79 6.47
C ASN A 64 6.76 31.02 5.66
N ARG A 65 5.47 31.31 5.53
CA ARG A 65 5.00 32.50 4.84
C ARG A 65 5.24 33.74 5.70
N LYS A 66 5.72 34.81 5.07
CA LYS A 66 5.93 36.13 5.71
C LYS A 66 4.69 36.64 6.46
N ALA A 67 3.51 36.35 5.93
CA ALA A 67 2.24 36.72 6.55
C ALA A 67 2.06 36.11 7.95
N TYR A 68 2.50 34.87 8.18
CA TYR A 68 2.51 34.25 9.50
C TYR A 68 3.68 34.76 10.36
N LEU A 69 4.86 34.94 9.78
CA LEU A 69 6.02 35.46 10.54
C LEU A 69 5.77 36.87 11.12
N MET A 70 4.94 37.68 10.46
CA MET A 70 4.52 39.00 10.91
C MET A 70 3.19 38.98 11.69
N SER A 71 2.53 37.83 11.83
CA SER A 71 1.28 37.76 12.57
C SER A 71 1.55 37.80 14.09
N PRO A 72 0.64 38.40 14.87
CA PRO A 72 0.83 38.60 16.31
C PRO A 72 0.99 37.28 17.09
N GLU A 73 0.47 36.18 16.57
CA GLU A 73 0.62 34.81 17.08
C GLU A 73 2.08 34.31 17.04
N HIS A 74 2.85 34.61 15.98
CA HIS A 74 4.27 34.27 15.89
C HIS A 74 5.11 35.20 16.77
N LEU A 75 4.76 36.49 16.82
CA LEU A 75 5.47 37.50 17.61
C LEU A 75 5.23 37.39 19.13
N ALA A 76 4.12 36.78 19.55
CA ALA A 76 3.80 36.53 20.96
C ALA A 76 4.60 35.37 21.58
N HIS A 77 5.18 34.50 20.75
CA HIS A 77 6.10 33.45 21.16
C HIS A 77 7.48 33.70 20.54
N PRO A 78 8.22 34.72 21.00
CA PRO A 78 9.61 34.87 20.60
C PRO A 78 10.34 33.63 21.12
N HIS A 79 10.89 32.86 20.20
CA HIS A 79 11.64 31.65 20.50
C HIS A 79 12.51 31.84 21.74
N SER A 80 12.17 31.12 22.82
CA SER A 80 13.07 30.83 23.92
C SER A 80 14.26 30.08 23.32
N GLY A 81 15.36 30.80 23.14
CA GLY A 81 16.69 30.23 22.97
C GLY A 81 17.19 29.57 24.25
#